data_AF-A0A0M2KB24-F1
#
_entry.id   AF-A0A0M2KB24-F1
#
_cell.length_a   1.000
_cell.length_b   1.000
_cell.length_c   1.000
_cell.angle_alpha   90.00
_cell.angle_beta   90.00
_cell.angle_gamma   90.00
#
_symmetry.space_group_name_H-M   'P 1'
#
loop_
_entity.id
_entity.type
_entity.pdbx_description
1 polymer ?
#
loop_
_entity_poly.entity_id
_entity_poly.type
_entity_poly.pdbx_seq_one_letter_code
_entity_poly.pdbx_strand_id
1 'polypeptide(L)'
;MSKKNDNAITLAKPVIRGDEKITQVTITDEIKQAGSLRGLKLVNVMNMDVDSVAVLLTRVTSPRLKQTEINEMDTRDFVSLSEALVPFLTPAGSGASNEAETENQ
;
A
#
# COMPACT_ATOMS: atom_id res chain seq x y z
N MET A 1 25.40 0.04 -4.86
CA MET A 1 24.51 -0.31 -5.99
C MET A 1 23.08 -0.02 -5.54
N SER A 2 22.43 0.97 -6.13
CA SER A 2 21.13 1.49 -5.70
C SER A 2 20.06 0.42 -5.86
N LYS A 3 19.46 -0.02 -4.75
CA LYS A 3 18.20 -0.77 -4.80
C LYS A 3 17.20 0.08 -5.57
N LYS A 4 16.67 -0.46 -6.66
CA LYS A 4 15.48 0.06 -7.30
C LYS A 4 14.39 0.02 -6.22
N ASN A 5 13.86 1.17 -5.81
CA ASN A 5 12.80 1.22 -4.82
C ASN A 5 11.50 0.79 -5.51
N ASP A 6 11.31 -0.51 -5.69
CA ASP A 6 10.13 -1.11 -6.34
C ASP A 6 8.82 -0.80 -5.57
N ASN A 7 8.94 -0.19 -4.39
CA ASN A 7 7.83 0.16 -3.50
C ASN A 7 7.47 1.66 -3.52
N ALA A 8 8.00 2.45 -4.47
CA ALA A 8 7.75 3.88 -4.52
C ALA A 8 6.67 4.22 -5.56
N ILE A 9 5.57 4.81 -5.08
CA ILE A 9 4.38 5.16 -5.85
C ILE A 9 4.40 6.66 -6.08
N THR A 10 4.33 7.09 -7.35
CA THR A 10 4.11 8.49 -7.71
C THR A 10 2.62 8.79 -7.65
N LEU A 11 2.25 9.82 -6.90
CA LEU A 11 0.86 10.24 -6.73
C LEU A 11 0.40 11.06 -7.95
N ALA A 12 -0.78 10.75 -8.46
CA ALA A 12 -1.46 11.54 -9.48
C ALA A 12 -1.87 12.91 -8.92
N LYS A 13 -2.31 12.95 -7.66
CA LYS A 13 -2.62 14.19 -6.93
C LYS A 13 -1.68 14.34 -5.73
N PRO A 14 -0.80 15.35 -5.71
CA PRO A 14 0.11 15.55 -4.60
C PRO A 14 -0.64 15.81 -3.29
N VAL A 15 -0.14 15.23 -2.20
CA VAL A 15 -0.59 15.59 -0.84
C VAL A 15 0.08 16.91 -0.45
N ILE A 16 -0.72 17.87 0.00
CA ILE A 16 -0.26 19.21 0.39
C ILE A 16 -0.15 19.29 1.90
N ARG A 17 1.04 19.58 2.41
CA ARG A 17 1.32 19.71 3.84
C ARG A 17 1.99 21.06 4.10
N GLY A 18 1.17 22.09 4.26
CA GLY A 18 1.66 23.47 4.27
C GLY A 18 2.31 23.80 2.93
N ASP A 19 3.61 24.13 2.95
CA ASP A 19 4.39 24.41 1.74
C ASP A 19 4.98 23.15 1.09
N GLU A 20 4.94 22.00 1.77
CA GLU A 20 5.45 20.73 1.26
C GLU A 20 4.44 20.08 0.30
N LYS A 21 4.94 19.63 -0.86
CA LYS A 21 4.19 18.82 -1.82
C LYS A 21 4.76 17.41 -1.88
N ILE A 22 4.02 16.44 -1.36
CA ILE A 22 4.38 15.03 -1.43
C ILE A 22 3.84 14.49 -2.76
N THR A 23 4.74 14.23 -3.70
CA THR A 23 4.42 13.70 -5.04
C THR A 23 4.75 12.21 -5.17
N GLN A 24 5.48 11.66 -4.21
CA GLN A 24 5.89 10.26 -4.20
C GLN A 24 5.87 9.73 -2.77
N VAL A 25 5.34 8.51 -2.61
CA VAL A 25 5.24 7.81 -1.33
C VAL A 25 5.83 6.43 -1.50
N THR A 26 6.65 6.00 -0.54
CA THR A 26 7.28 4.67 -0.54
C THR A 26 6.68 3.79 0.55
N ILE A 27 6.32 2.54 0.24
CA ILE A 27 6.03 1.52 1.25
C ILE A 27 7.34 1.03 1.86
N THR A 28 7.48 1.20 3.17
CA THR A 28 8.70 0.97 3.92
C THR A 28 8.78 -0.47 4.44
N ASP A 29 9.97 -0.89 4.90
CA ASP A 29 10.19 -2.25 5.41
C ASP A 29 9.40 -2.58 6.69
N GLU A 30 8.83 -1.58 7.38
CA GLU A 30 7.94 -1.72 8.53
C GLU A 30 6.72 -2.60 8.24
N ILE A 31 6.27 -2.71 6.98
CA ILE A 31 5.20 -3.64 6.58
C ILE A 31 5.53 -5.10 6.89
N LYS A 32 6.82 -5.45 6.96
CA LYS A 32 7.31 -6.81 7.26
C LYS A 32 7.28 -7.12 8.76
N GLN A 33 7.00 -6.13 9.61
CA GLN A 33 6.95 -6.31 11.05
C GLN A 33 5.50 -6.54 11.48
N ALA A 34 5.22 -7.63 12.21
CA ALA A 34 3.88 -7.91 12.74
C ALA A 34 3.32 -6.75 13.61
N GLY A 35 4.19 -5.93 14.19
CA GLY A 35 3.82 -4.73 14.93
C GLY A 35 3.05 -3.69 14.09
N SER A 36 3.24 -3.64 12.77
CA SER A 36 2.51 -2.75 11.87
C SER A 36 1.01 -3.07 11.82
N LEU A 37 0.62 -4.30 12.15
CA LEU A 37 -0.77 -4.79 12.16
C LEU A 37 -1.45 -4.66 13.54
N ARG A 38 -0.73 -4.21 14.58
CA ARG A 38 -1.27 -4.14 15.95
C ARG A 38 -2.57 -3.33 15.99
N GLY A 39 -3.60 -3.90 16.62
CA GLY A 39 -4.92 -3.28 16.76
C GLY A 39 -5.79 -3.33 15.50
N LEU A 40 -5.31 -3.90 14.39
CA LEU A 40 -6.12 -4.20 13.21
C LEU A 40 -6.59 -5.65 13.25
N LYS A 41 -7.79 -5.90 12.73
CA LYS A 41 -8.22 -7.27 12.45
C LYS A 41 -7.51 -7.75 11.19
N LEU A 42 -6.73 -8.82 11.29
CA LEU A 42 -5.94 -9.35 10.16
C LEU A 42 -6.83 -9.65 8.94
N VAL A 43 -8.01 -10.23 9.17
CA VAL A 43 -8.98 -10.52 8.10
C VAL A 43 -9.42 -9.27 7.32
N ASN A 44 -9.56 -8.12 8.00
CA ASN A 44 -9.93 -6.87 7.33
C ASN A 44 -8.78 -6.37 6.45
N VAL A 45 -7.54 -6.45 6.95
CA VAL A 45 -6.35 -6.09 6.16
C VAL A 45 -6.21 -7.00 4.93
N MET A 46 -6.38 -8.31 5.09
CA MET A 46 -6.31 -9.26 3.96
C MET A 46 -7.43 -9.03 2.92
N ASN A 47 -8.60 -8.57 3.36
CA ASN A 47 -9.71 -8.20 2.48
C ASN A 47 -9.60 -6.77 1.91
N MET A 48 -8.48 -6.08 2.15
CA MET A 48 -8.26 -4.69 1.74
C MET A 48 -9.38 -3.74 2.18
N ASP A 49 -9.90 -3.95 3.39
CA ASP A 49 -10.87 -3.06 4.03
C ASP A 49 -10.29 -1.65 4.15
N VAL A 50 -11.02 -0.66 3.64
CA VAL A 50 -10.53 0.72 3.44
C VAL A 50 -10.01 1.32 4.74
N ASP A 51 -10.74 1.20 5.84
CA ASP A 51 -10.34 1.77 7.13
C ASP A 51 -9.08 1.09 7.68
N SER A 52 -9.02 -0.24 7.58
CA SER A 52 -7.88 -1.01 8.06
C SER A 52 -6.61 -0.73 7.24
N VAL A 53 -6.75 -0.63 5.92
CA VAL A 53 -5.66 -0.27 5.01
C VAL A 53 -5.21 1.17 5.23
N ALA A 54 -6.14 2.12 5.40
CA ALA A 54 -5.80 3.51 5.68
C ALA A 54 -4.97 3.63 6.96
N VAL A 55 -5.39 2.96 8.04
CA VAL A 55 -4.60 2.92 9.28
C VAL A 55 -3.23 2.28 9.07
N LEU A 56 -3.15 1.19 8.29
CA LEU A 56 -1.87 0.54 8.00
C LEU A 56 -0.93 1.46 7.21
N LEU A 57 -1.43 2.18 6.20
CA LEU A 57 -0.66 3.13 5.40
C LEU A 57 -0.04 4.25 6.25
N THR A 58 -0.69 4.72 7.32
CA THR A 58 -0.06 5.69 8.25
C THR A 58 1.23 5.16 8.92
N ARG A 59 1.39 3.84 8.97
CA ARG A 59 2.47 3.16 9.69
C ARG A 59 3.63 2.78 8.79
N VAL A 60 3.36 2.51 7.52
CA VAL A 60 4.31 1.87 6.58
C VAL A 60 4.66 2.75 5.38
N THR A 61 4.40 4.06 5.43
CA THR A 61 4.70 4.99 4.34
C THR A 61 5.84 5.95 4.69
N SER A 62 6.60 6.34 3.67
CA SER A 62 7.58 7.43 3.72
C SER A 62 7.43 8.36 2.50
N PRO A 63 7.19 9.67 2.69
CA PRO A 63 6.92 10.33 3.98
C PRO A 63 5.71 9.70 4.69
N ARG A 64 5.71 9.71 6.03
CA ARG A 64 4.57 9.19 6.81
C ARG A 64 3.33 9.98 6.47
N LEU A 65 2.33 9.31 5.91
CA LEU A 65 1.03 9.90 5.65
C LEU A 65 0.20 9.96 6.93
N LYS A 66 -0.55 11.04 7.11
CA LYS A 66 -1.52 11.19 8.21
C LYS A 66 -2.87 10.59 7.79
N GLN A 67 -3.67 10.18 8.77
CA GLN A 67 -5.00 9.66 8.50
C GLN A 67 -5.86 10.65 7.69
N THR A 68 -5.81 11.94 8.02
CA THR A 68 -6.54 12.98 7.28
C THR A 68 -6.09 13.11 5.83
N GLU A 69 -4.78 13.01 5.59
CA GLU A 69 -4.19 13.08 4.24
C GLU A 69 -4.62 11.86 3.39
N ILE A 70 -4.76 10.68 4.00
CA ILE A 70 -5.25 9.47 3.32
C ILE A 70 -6.76 9.59 3.03
N ASN A 71 -7.54 10.10 3.98
CA ASN A 71 -8.99 10.25 3.81
C ASN A 71 -9.35 11.26 2.71
N GLU A 72 -8.49 12.25 2.46
CA GLU A 72 -8.67 13.29 1.42
C GLU A 72 -7.91 12.98 0.12
N MET A 73 -7.20 11.84 0.07
CA MET A 73 -6.38 11.41 -1.07
C MET A 73 -7.26 11.10 -2.29
N ASP A 74 -6.67 11.25 -3.49
CA ASP A 74 -7.32 10.74 -4.70
C ASP A 74 -7.54 9.23 -4.59
N THR A 75 -8.73 8.76 -5.01
CA THR A 75 -9.08 7.35 -4.92
C THR A 75 -8.10 6.46 -5.70
N ARG A 76 -7.55 6.92 -6.82
CA ARG A 76 -6.58 6.14 -7.61
C ARG A 76 -5.27 5.99 -6.85
N ASP A 77 -4.82 7.06 -6.20
CA ASP A 77 -3.60 7.05 -5.40
C ASP A 77 -3.75 6.12 -4.18
N PHE A 78 -4.90 6.12 -3.52
CA PHE A 78 -5.21 5.18 -2.44
C PHE A 78 -5.18 3.72 -2.92
N VAL A 79 -5.80 3.43 -4.06
CA VAL A 79 -5.80 2.09 -4.66
C VAL A 79 -4.37 1.65 -5.00
N SER A 80 -3.58 2.50 -5.66
CA SER A 80 -2.18 2.18 -6.00
C SER A 80 -1.30 1.92 -4.77
N LEU A 81 -1.50 2.69 -3.69
CA LEU A 81 -0.81 2.43 -2.42
C LEU A 81 -1.27 1.12 -1.77
N SER A 82 -2.55 0.77 -1.89
CA SER A 82 -3.11 -0.48 -1.36
C SER A 82 -2.59 -1.70 -2.12
N GLU A 83 -2.51 -1.62 -3.45
CA GLU A 83 -1.92 -2.67 -4.30
C GLU A 83 -0.46 -2.93 -3.95
N ALA A 84 0.30 -1.89 -3.63
CA ALA A 84 1.70 -2.02 -3.21
C ALA A 84 1.87 -2.76 -1.88
N LEU A 85 0.81 -2.94 -1.07
CA LEU A 85 0.85 -3.76 0.14
C LEU A 85 0.71 -5.26 -0.15
N VAL A 86 0.05 -5.65 -1.26
CA VAL A 86 -0.30 -7.05 -1.57
C VAL A 86 0.90 -8.00 -1.47
N PRO A 87 2.09 -7.71 -2.04
CA PRO A 87 3.21 -8.66 -2.02
C PRO A 87 3.68 -9.02 -0.61
N PHE A 88 3.40 -8.16 0.38
CA PHE A 88 3.79 -8.37 1.78
C PHE A 88 2.73 -9.11 2.59
N LEU A 89 1.48 -9.16 2.11
CA LEU A 89 0.36 -9.80 2.78
C LEU A 89 0.13 -11.24 2.30
N THR A 90 0.73 -11.63 1.18
CA THR A 90 0.66 -12.99 0.65
C THR A 90 1.86 -13.83 1.10
N PRO A 91 1.67 -15.10 1.53
CA PRO A 91 2.77 -16.01 1.77
C PRO A 91 3.64 -16.17 0.52
N ALA A 92 4.97 -16.20 0.69
CA ALA A 92 5.91 -16.42 -0.41
C ALA A 92 5.54 -17.71 -1.16
N GLY A 93 5.09 -17.58 -2.41
CA GLY A 93 4.59 -18.69 -3.24
C GLY A 93 3.09 -18.69 -3.54
N SER A 94 2.30 -17.76 -2.98
CA SER A 94 0.86 -17.63 -3.29
C SER A 94 0.57 -16.75 -4.51
N GLY A 95 1.59 -16.43 -5.30
CA GLY A 95 1.41 -15.93 -6.66
C GLY A 95 0.84 -17.04 -7.52
N ALA A 96 -0.46 -17.31 -7.38
CA ALA A 96 -1.22 -17.98 -8.41
C ALA A 96 -1.13 -17.06 -9.64
N SER A 97 -0.23 -17.42 -10.54
CA SER A 97 -0.33 -17.04 -11.94
C SER A 97 -1.73 -17.45 -12.39
N ASN A 98 -2.67 -16.49 -12.39
CA ASN A 98 -3.87 -16.59 -13.21
C ASN A 98 -3.42 -16.44 -14.66
N GLU A 99 -2.82 -17.50 -15.21
CA GLU A 99 -2.80 -17.74 -16.63
C GLU A 99 -4.25 -17.94 -17.05
N ALA A 100 -4.78 -16.93 -17.74
CA ALA A 100 -6.07 -16.96 -18.37
C ALA A 100 -6.17 -18.18 -19.30
N GLU A 101 -7.34 -18.82 -19.22
CA GLU A 101 -7.99 -19.69 -20.21
C GLU A 101 -7.21 -19.90 -21.53
N THR A 102 -6.80 -21.14 -21.77
CA THR A 102 -6.87 -21.69 -23.13
C THR A 102 -7.86 -22.84 -23.10
N GLU A 103 -9.14 -22.50 -23.22
CA GLU A 103 -10.14 -23.44 -23.72
C GLU A 103 -9.70 -23.82 -25.14
N ASN A 104 -9.22 -25.05 -25.31
CA ASN A 104 -9.10 -25.64 -26.63
C ASN A 104 -9.26 -27.17 -26.56
N GLN A 105 -10.41 -27.59 -27.10
CA GLN A 105 -10.86 -28.94 -27.50
C GLN A 105 -11.58 -29.79 -26.44
#